data_AF-A0A2N2HH01-F1
#
_entry.id   AF-A0A2N2HH01-F1
#
_cell.length_a   1.000
_cell.length_b   1.000
_cell.length_c   1.000
_cell.angle_alpha   90.00
_cell.angle_beta   90.00
_cell.angle_gamma   90.00
#
_symmetry.space_group_name_H-M   'P 1'
#
loop_
_entity.id
_entity.type
_entity.pdbx_description
1 polymer ?
#
loop_
_entity_poly.entity_id
_entity_poly.type
_entity_poly.pdbx_seq_one_letter_code
_entity_poly.pdbx_strand_id
1 'polypeptide(L)'
;PMYVCATASTPIAAALALKGFSPGALLVFLLAGPATNAATMVMVGRLLGKKSAFIYVGSIIAATLVCAMAADALYLWLGFEVHAWLGDSGPEERSLLSILAALIMVAVLGRSVVLLALRKLGLRR
;
A
#
# COMPACT_ATOMS: atom_id res chain seq x y z
N PRO A 1 -4.61 -16.87 0.22
CA PRO A 1 -4.59 -15.64 1.05
C PRO A 1 -3.69 -14.56 0.40
N MET A 2 -4.31 -13.51 -0.14
CA MET A 2 -3.58 -12.41 -0.77
C MET A 2 -3.00 -11.52 0.33
N TYR A 3 -1.69 -11.62 0.53
CA TYR A 3 -0.92 -10.68 1.35
C TYR A 3 -0.73 -9.43 0.50
N VAL A 4 -1.69 -8.50 0.54
CA VAL A 4 -1.51 -7.19 -0.10
C VAL A 4 -0.77 -6.32 0.90
N CYS A 5 0.57 -6.32 0.79
CA CYS A 5 1.39 -5.39 1.56
C CYS A 5 1.12 -3.96 1.09
N ALA A 6 1.35 -2.97 1.97
CA ALA A 6 1.14 -1.56 1.66
C ALA A 6 1.78 -1.14 0.32
N THR A 7 2.95 -1.71 0.00
CA THR A 7 3.67 -1.51 -1.26
C THR A 7 2.89 -1.98 -2.49
N ALA A 8 2.14 -3.09 -2.40
CA ALA A 8 1.29 -3.58 -3.48
C ALA A 8 0.00 -2.77 -3.61
N SER A 9 -0.50 -2.19 -2.51
CA SER A 9 -1.67 -1.31 -2.53
C SER A 9 -1.40 0.05 -3.16
N THR A 10 -0.19 0.60 -3.05
CA THR A 10 0.18 1.90 -3.63
C THR A 10 -0.05 2.01 -5.15
N PRO A 11 0.44 1.11 -6.01
CA PRO A 11 0.20 1.20 -7.47
C PRO A 11 -1.27 1.00 -7.84
N ILE A 12 -2.00 0.19 -7.07
CA ILE A 12 -3.44 -0.01 -7.28
C ILE A 12 -4.20 1.28 -6.93
N ALA A 13 -3.86 1.92 -5.80
CA ALA A 13 -4.43 3.21 -5.43
C ALA A 13 -4.13 4.28 -6.49
N ALA A 14 -2.90 4.34 -7.01
CA ALA A 14 -2.56 5.26 -8.10
C ALA A 14 -3.41 5.01 -9.37
N ALA A 15 -3.61 3.74 -9.74
CA ALA A 15 -4.46 3.38 -10.87
C ALA A 15 -5.95 3.73 -10.65
N LEU A 16 -6.44 3.60 -9.41
CA LEU A 16 -7.80 4.03 -9.03
C LEU A 16 -7.93 5.56 -9.04
N ALA A 17 -6.86 6.27 -8.66
CA ALA A 17 -6.83 7.73 -8.70
C ALA A 17 -6.93 8.26 -10.14
N LEU A 18 -6.23 7.62 -11.10
CA LEU A 18 -6.38 7.89 -12.54
C LEU A 18 -7.79 7.63 -13.07
N LYS A 19 -8.56 6.79 -12.38
CA LYS A 19 -9.98 6.52 -12.69
C LYS A 19 -10.94 7.54 -12.07
N GLY A 20 -10.43 8.55 -11.36
CA GLY A 20 -11.23 9.61 -10.75
C GLY A 20 -11.88 9.23 -9.42
N PHE A 21 -11.35 8.23 -8.70
CA PHE A 21 -11.80 7.95 -7.33
C PHE A 21 -11.44 9.11 -6.38
N SER A 22 -12.30 9.37 -5.39
CA SER A 22 -12.06 10.43 -4.39
C SER A 22 -10.80 10.15 -3.55
N PRO A 23 -10.10 11.18 -3.07
CA PRO A 23 -8.90 10.98 -2.26
C PRO A 23 -9.19 10.20 -0.98
N GLY A 24 -10.35 10.41 -0.36
CA GLY A 24 -10.82 9.61 0.77
C GLY A 24 -10.97 8.12 0.43
N ALA A 25 -11.53 7.77 -0.73
CA ALA A 25 -11.67 6.37 -1.16
C ALA A 25 -10.31 5.67 -1.35
N LEU A 26 -9.32 6.38 -1.89
CA LEU A 26 -7.94 5.89 -2.02
C LEU A 26 -7.30 5.65 -0.65
N LEU A 27 -7.53 6.56 0.29
CA LEU A 27 -7.04 6.48 1.66
C LEU A 27 -7.63 5.27 2.40
N VAL A 28 -8.94 5.03 2.25
CA VAL A 28 -9.60 3.84 2.80
C VAL A 28 -8.99 2.56 2.25
N PHE A 29 -8.77 2.48 0.92
CA PHE A 29 -8.15 1.31 0.30
C PHE A 29 -6.73 1.05 0.84
N LEU A 30 -5.91 2.09 0.97
CA LEU A 30 -4.55 2.00 1.48
C LEU A 30 -4.48 1.59 2.96
N LEU A 31 -5.43 2.03 3.79
CA LEU A 31 -5.48 1.69 5.21
C LEU A 31 -6.10 0.32 5.48
N ALA A 32 -7.24 0.03 4.85
CA ALA A 32 -7.98 -1.20 5.09
C ALA A 32 -7.27 -2.44 4.54
N GLY A 33 -6.56 -2.32 3.40
CA GLY A 33 -5.89 -3.46 2.75
C GLY A 33 -4.88 -4.17 3.66
N PRO A 34 -3.85 -3.47 4.19
CA PRO A 34 -2.89 -4.06 5.12
C PRO A 34 -3.52 -4.44 6.47
N ALA A 35 -4.47 -3.65 6.96
CA ALA A 35 -5.08 -3.87 8.28
C ALA A 35 -5.98 -5.12 8.31
N THR A 36 -6.64 -5.49 7.20
CA THR A 36 -7.61 -6.59 7.14
C THR A 36 -7.03 -7.87 6.52
N ASN A 37 -5.75 -8.14 6.71
CA ASN A 37 -5.13 -9.37 6.21
C ASN A 37 -5.86 -10.62 6.74
N ALA A 38 -6.15 -11.59 5.86
CA ALA A 38 -6.82 -12.84 6.22
C ALA A 38 -6.09 -13.61 7.34
N ALA A 39 -4.75 -13.54 7.39
CA ALA A 39 -3.96 -14.14 8.45
C ALA A 39 -4.21 -13.46 9.81
N THR A 40 -4.24 -12.13 9.87
CA THR A 40 -4.53 -11.38 11.11
C THR A 40 -5.98 -11.55 11.53
N MET A 41 -6.95 -11.54 10.62
CA MET A 41 -8.35 -11.77 10.97
C MET A 41 -8.61 -13.16 11.57
N VAL A 42 -8.02 -14.22 10.98
CA VAL A 42 -8.15 -15.57 11.54
C VAL A 42 -7.48 -15.68 12.90
N MET A 43 -6.30 -15.06 13.06
CA MET A 43 -5.55 -15.09 14.32
C MET A 43 -6.25 -14.32 15.44
N VAL A 44 -6.77 -13.12 15.16
CA VAL A 44 -7.60 -12.33 16.08
C VAL A 44 -8.87 -13.09 16.45
N GLY A 45 -9.57 -13.69 15.48
CA GLY A 45 -10.77 -14.47 15.74
C GLY A 45 -10.52 -15.72 16.61
N ARG A 46 -9.35 -16.35 16.48
CA ARG A 46 -8.98 -17.54 17.27
C ARG A 46 -8.40 -17.22 18.65
N LEU A 47 -7.59 -16.17 18.78
CA LEU A 47 -6.91 -15.83 20.05
C LEU A 47 -7.75 -14.91 20.94
N LEU A 48 -8.44 -13.93 20.38
CA LEU A 48 -9.21 -12.92 21.13
C LEU A 48 -10.73 -13.18 21.08
N GLY A 49 -11.16 -14.14 20.25
CA GLY A 49 -12.56 -14.54 20.11
C GLY A 49 -13.38 -13.67 19.15
N LYS A 50 -14.56 -14.18 18.79
CA LYS A 50 -15.43 -13.60 17.73
C LYS A 50 -15.89 -12.16 18.02
N LYS A 51 -16.19 -11.83 19.29
CA LYS A 51 -16.63 -10.49 19.68
C LYS A 51 -15.53 -9.45 19.46
N SER A 52 -14.29 -9.80 19.81
CA SER A 52 -13.13 -8.92 19.63
C SER A 52 -12.81 -8.71 18.15
N ALA A 53 -12.96 -9.75 17.32
CA ALA A 53 -12.81 -9.62 15.86
C ALA A 53 -13.82 -8.64 15.24
N PHE A 54 -15.08 -8.65 15.70
CA PHE A 54 -16.08 -7.67 15.24
C PHE A 54 -15.73 -6.25 15.67
N ILE A 55 -15.28 -6.05 16.91
CA ILE A 55 -14.85 -4.73 17.40
C ILE A 55 -13.62 -4.24 16.60
N TYR A 56 -12.68 -5.13 16.28
CA TYR A 56 -11.51 -4.83 15.47
C TYR A 56 -11.86 -4.36 14.05
N VAL A 57 -12.72 -5.10 13.35
CA VAL A 57 -13.17 -4.68 12.02
C VAL A 57 -14.01 -3.41 12.10
N GLY A 58 -14.89 -3.31 13.09
CA GLY A 58 -15.71 -2.12 13.32
C GLY A 58 -14.87 -0.87 13.59
N SER A 59 -13.79 -0.96 14.37
CA SER A 59 -12.91 0.17 14.64
C SER A 59 -12.12 0.59 13.40
N ILE A 60 -11.68 -0.36 12.56
CA ILE A 60 -11.05 -0.06 11.27
C ILE A 60 -12.03 0.69 10.36
N ILE A 61 -13.27 0.20 10.23
CA ILE A 61 -14.31 0.85 9.41
C ILE A 61 -14.56 2.28 9.91
N ALA A 62 -14.76 2.45 11.22
CA ALA A 62 -15.02 3.77 11.80
C ALA A 62 -13.84 4.73 11.60
N ALA A 63 -12.62 4.30 11.90
CA ALA A 63 -11.42 5.12 11.75
C ALA A 63 -11.17 5.51 10.28
N THR A 64 -11.27 4.54 9.36
CA THR A 64 -11.05 4.80 7.94
C THR A 64 -12.11 5.72 7.35
N LEU A 65 -13.38 5.59 7.74
CA LEU A 65 -14.45 6.51 7.31
C LEU A 65 -14.22 7.93 7.84
N VAL A 66 -13.87 8.08 9.12
CA VAL A 66 -13.57 9.40 9.69
C VAL A 66 -12.40 10.06 8.95
N CYS A 67 -11.31 9.31 8.72
CA CYS A 67 -10.17 9.80 7.95
C CYS A 67 -10.54 10.11 6.49
N ALA A 68 -11.40 9.31 5.85
CA ALA A 68 -11.84 9.54 4.48
C ALA A 68 -12.63 10.84 4.36
N MET A 69 -13.62 11.04 5.25
CA MET A 69 -14.41 12.26 5.29
C MET A 69 -13.53 13.48 5.58
N ALA A 70 -12.58 13.36 6.50
CA ALA A 70 -11.62 14.42 6.79
C ALA A 70 -10.73 14.73 5.58
N ALA A 71 -10.27 13.72 4.86
CA ALA A 71 -9.45 13.89 3.66
C ALA A 71 -10.25 14.54 2.52
N ASP A 72 -11.48 14.08 2.25
CA ASP A 72 -12.35 14.65 1.24
C ASP A 72 -12.71 16.11 1.59
N ALA A 73 -13.03 16.41 2.86
CA ALA A 73 -13.30 17.77 3.33
C ALA A 73 -12.07 18.68 3.21
N LEU A 74 -10.88 18.16 3.54
CA LEU A 74 -9.63 18.89 3.41
C LEU A 74 -9.32 19.19 1.94
N TYR A 75 -9.48 18.22 1.04
CA TYR A 75 -9.28 18.42 -0.40
C TYR A 75 -10.27 19.43 -0.99
N LEU A 76 -11.53 19.38 -0.57
CA LEU A 76 -12.54 20.38 -0.93
C LEU A 76 -12.17 21.78 -0.45
N TRP A 77 -11.64 21.91 0.78
CA TRP A 77 -11.24 23.20 1.35
C TRP A 77 -10.01 23.79 0.65
N LEU A 78 -9.04 22.96 0.25
CA LEU A 78 -7.85 23.40 -0.48
C LEU A 78 -8.11 23.61 -1.98
N GLY A 79 -9.26 23.15 -2.51
CA GLY A 79 -9.56 23.21 -3.94
C GLY A 79 -8.62 22.35 -4.79
N PHE A 80 -7.99 21.32 -4.20
CA PHE A 80 -7.09 20.44 -4.93
C PHE A 80 -7.87 19.39 -5.70
N GLU A 81 -7.64 19.29 -7.01
CA GLU A 81 -8.04 18.11 -7.76
C GLU A 81 -7.06 16.97 -7.48
N VAL A 82 -7.59 15.76 -7.24
CA VAL A 82 -6.79 14.53 -7.13
C VAL A 82 -5.86 14.36 -8.33
N HIS A 83 -6.32 14.80 -9.51
CA HIS A 83 -5.57 14.75 -10.76
C HIS A 83 -4.35 15.69 -10.79
N ALA A 84 -4.27 16.73 -9.96
CA ALA A 84 -3.10 17.63 -9.93
C ALA A 84 -1.83 16.93 -9.43
N TRP A 85 -1.96 15.85 -8.66
CA TRP A 85 -0.84 15.07 -8.12
C TRP A 85 -0.39 13.95 -9.06
N LEU A 86 -1.26 13.54 -10.00
CA LEU A 86 -1.01 12.47 -10.98
C LEU A 86 -0.74 13.01 -12.40
N GLY A 87 -1.17 14.24 -12.66
CA GLY A 87 -1.21 14.90 -13.97
C GLY A 87 0.11 15.49 -14.46
N ASP A 88 1.16 15.49 -13.64
CA ASP A 88 2.53 15.80 -14.09
C ASP A 88 3.35 14.54 -14.34
N SER A 89 2.68 13.51 -14.87
CA SER A 89 3.33 12.48 -15.69
C SER A 89 3.33 12.92 -17.17
N GLY A 90 3.65 14.19 -17.44
CA GLY A 90 4.41 14.52 -18.64
C GLY A 90 5.62 13.59 -18.73
N PRO A 91 6.17 13.31 -19.94
CA PRO A 91 7.20 12.29 -20.14
C PRO A 91 8.22 12.44 -19.02
N GLU A 92 8.18 11.51 -18.05
CA GLU A 92 8.95 11.60 -16.81
C GLU A 92 10.32 12.03 -17.27
N GLU A 93 10.75 13.26 -16.92
CA GLU A 93 12.11 13.67 -17.23
C GLU A 93 12.93 12.51 -16.77
N ARG A 94 13.57 11.84 -17.74
CA ARG A 94 14.12 10.49 -17.66
C ARG A 94 15.30 10.57 -16.72
N SER A 95 15.00 10.82 -15.45
CA SER A 95 15.91 11.44 -14.53
C SER A 95 16.86 10.34 -14.20
N LEU A 96 18.14 10.60 -14.41
CA LEU A 96 19.19 9.63 -14.14
C LEU A 96 19.03 9.06 -12.71
N LEU A 97 18.44 9.83 -11.80
CA LEU A 97 18.10 9.43 -10.45
C LEU A 97 17.09 8.28 -10.36
N SER A 98 15.99 8.28 -11.14
CA SER A 98 15.00 7.19 -11.09
C SER A 98 15.57 5.89 -11.67
N ILE A 99 16.36 6.00 -12.74
CA ILE A 99 17.07 4.86 -13.34
C ILE A 99 18.13 4.31 -12.38
N LEU A 100 18.93 5.18 -11.75
CA LEU A 100 19.93 4.77 -10.77
C LEU A 100 19.29 4.11 -9.55
N ALA A 101 18.19 4.67 -9.01
CA ALA A 101 17.47 4.08 -7.89
C ALA A 101 16.90 2.69 -8.24
N ALA A 102 16.33 2.54 -9.44
CA ALA A 102 15.86 1.25 -9.95
C ALA A 102 17.01 0.24 -10.08
N LEU A 103 18.15 0.62 -10.66
CA LEU A 103 19.33 -0.23 -10.80
C LEU A 103 19.90 -0.67 -9.45
N ILE A 104 19.97 0.25 -8.47
CA ILE A 104 20.42 -0.04 -7.11
C ILE A 104 19.48 -1.06 -6.45
N MET A 105 18.16 -0.86 -6.56
CA MET A 105 17.18 -1.80 -6.02
C MET A 105 17.30 -3.19 -6.65
N VAL A 106 17.44 -3.26 -7.97
CA VAL A 106 17.67 -4.52 -8.70
C VAL A 106 18.98 -5.18 -8.26
N ALA A 107 20.06 -4.42 -8.07
CA ALA A 107 21.34 -4.95 -7.60
C ALA A 107 21.25 -5.51 -6.17
N VAL A 108 20.54 -4.83 -5.27
CA VAL A 108 20.33 -5.28 -3.88
C VAL A 108 19.48 -6.55 -3.83
N LEU A 109 18.39 -6.59 -4.61
CA LEU A 109 17.53 -7.78 -4.74
C LEU A 109 18.28 -8.94 -5.42
N GLY A 110 19.04 -8.66 -6.47
CA GLY A 110 19.87 -9.65 -7.15
C GLY A 110 20.91 -10.24 -6.20
N ARG A 111 21.62 -9.41 -5.43
CA ARG A 111 22.57 -9.87 -4.42
C ARG A 111 21.90 -10.74 -3.36
N SER A 112 20.72 -10.36 -2.86
CA SER A 112 20.03 -11.15 -1.82
C SER A 112 19.57 -12.51 -2.34
N VAL A 113 19.05 -12.56 -3.57
CA VAL A 113 18.64 -13.82 -4.23
C VAL A 113 19.86 -14.69 -4.55
N VAL A 114 20.95 -14.12 -5.05
CA VAL A 114 22.19 -14.85 -5.33
C VAL A 114 22.79 -15.41 -4.04
N LEU A 115 22.85 -14.62 -2.96
CA LEU A 115 23.33 -15.11 -1.66
C LEU A 115 22.43 -16.24 -1.12
N LEU A 116 21.12 -16.14 -1.31
CA LEU A 116 20.18 -17.20 -0.91
C LEU A 116 20.35 -18.47 -1.76
N ALA A 117 20.56 -18.34 -3.06
CA ALA A 117 20.83 -19.44 -3.98
C ALA A 117 22.16 -20.13 -3.65
N LEU A 118 23.23 -19.35 -3.42
CA LEU A 118 24.54 -19.86 -3.01
C LEU A 118 24.49 -20.58 -1.65
N ARG A 119 23.67 -20.08 -0.71
CA ARG A 119 23.43 -20.74 0.59
C ARG A 119 22.63 -22.03 0.45
N LYS A 120 21.60 -22.07 -0.42
CA LYS A 120 20.83 -23.29 -0.74
C LYS A 120 21.64 -24.35 -1.47
N LEU A 121 22.57 -23.94 -2.34
CA LEU A 121 23.49 -24.81 -3.07
C LEU A 121 24.66 -25.31 -2.21
N GLY A 122 24.73 -24.96 -0.92
CA GLY A 122 25.76 -25.44 0.00
C GLY A 122 27.17 -24.89 -0.25
N LEU A 123 27.31 -23.85 -1.09
CA LEU A 123 28.60 -23.27 -1.50
C LEU A 123 29.13 -22.18 -0.54
N ARG A 124 28.35 -21.76 0.46
CA ARG A 124 28.80 -20.87 1.54
C ARG A 124 28.46 -21.49 2.90
N ARG A 125 29.48 -22.00 3.59
CA ARG A 125 29.44 -22.26 5.04
C ARG A 125 29.38 -20.94 5.79
#